data_AF-A0A7C6C6H5-F1
#
_entry.id   AF-A0A7C6C6H5-F1
#
_cell.length_a   1.000
_cell.length_b   1.000
_cell.length_c   1.000
_cell.angle_alpha   90.00
_cell.angle_beta   90.00
_cell.angle_gamma   90.00
#
_symmetry.space_group_name_H-M   'P 1'
#
loop_
_entity.id
_entity.type
_entity.pdbx_description
1 polymer ?
#
loop_
_entity_poly.entity_id
_entity_poly.type
_entity_poly.pdbx_seq_one_letter_code
_entity_poly.pdbx_strand_id
1 'polypeptide(L)'
;MSRKLHLQEIPLHDPFVFACEKTQTYYLYNSARIMAEDKLDRFGIKVYTSTDLINWEPPRIVFEIPDGIWANPKHGAWAPEVHLYQGRYYLFVTLHNRDRIMKQPPQSRELNHWRGTVIAVSDSLFGPFKLLKTDEPYPHGEFMTLDGTLFVDEFDQPWMVYCHEWVQILDGTVEAVKLQPDLAGTIAEPIHLFKGSDAPWINAERVPEAREYIYVTDGPQLYRTYRDELLMLWSSYNRDGYVQTLARSETGKLEGPWVQLEPLVYEDSGHGMLFQTFKGELMLILHSPFEMPRSRAHIYRMEDTGTNLNVIERII
;
A
#
# COMPACT_ATOMS: atom_id res chain seq x y z
N MET A 1 -16.51 -29.07 -5.34
CA MET A 1 -15.45 -28.05 -5.13
C MET A 1 -15.81 -26.84 -5.96
N SER A 2 -15.71 -25.64 -5.41
CA SER A 2 -15.92 -24.39 -6.16
C SER A 2 -14.87 -24.26 -7.27
N ARG A 3 -15.24 -23.66 -8.40
CA ARG A 3 -14.30 -23.36 -9.49
C ARG A 3 -13.22 -22.39 -9.00
N LYS A 4 -11.94 -22.70 -9.29
CA LYS A 4 -10.82 -21.77 -9.11
C LYS A 4 -10.89 -20.63 -10.14
N LEU A 5 -10.37 -19.47 -9.76
CA LEU A 5 -10.27 -18.27 -10.58
C LEU A 5 -8.85 -18.14 -11.10
N HIS A 6 -8.68 -17.92 -12.40
CA HIS A 6 -7.37 -17.51 -12.92
C HIS A 6 -7.06 -16.08 -12.48
N LEU A 7 -5.81 -15.72 -12.19
CA LEU A 7 -5.46 -14.38 -11.68
C LEU A 7 -6.01 -13.25 -12.57
N GLN A 8 -5.89 -13.39 -13.89
CA GLN A 8 -6.42 -12.46 -14.90
C GLN A 8 -7.95 -12.40 -14.98
N GLU A 9 -8.69 -13.30 -14.30
CA GLU A 9 -10.15 -13.22 -14.17
C GLU A 9 -10.59 -12.37 -12.97
N ILE A 10 -9.67 -11.98 -12.08
CA ILE A 10 -9.98 -11.28 -10.83
C ILE A 10 -9.78 -9.77 -11.02
N PRO A 11 -10.86 -8.95 -11.02
CA PRO A 11 -10.73 -7.51 -10.91
C PRO A 11 -10.15 -7.14 -9.54
N LEU A 12 -9.04 -6.43 -9.54
CA LEU A 12 -8.36 -5.99 -8.32
C LEU A 12 -7.60 -4.69 -8.55
N HIS A 13 -7.33 -3.99 -7.45
CA HIS A 13 -6.50 -2.80 -7.35
C HIS A 13 -5.63 -3.01 -6.10
N ASP A 14 -4.41 -2.48 -6.08
CA ASP A 14 -3.49 -2.57 -4.94
C ASP A 14 -3.26 -4.01 -4.39
N PRO A 15 -2.81 -4.95 -5.24
CA PRO A 15 -2.64 -6.34 -4.81
C PRO A 15 -1.46 -6.50 -3.85
N PHE A 16 -1.72 -7.11 -2.69
CA PHE A 16 -0.67 -7.52 -1.75
C PHE A 16 -0.64 -9.04 -1.59
N VAL A 17 0.54 -9.66 -1.78
CA VAL A 17 0.74 -11.10 -1.62
C VAL A 17 1.61 -11.39 -0.39
N PHE A 18 1.07 -12.16 0.54
CA PHE A 18 1.84 -12.81 1.59
C PHE A 18 2.17 -14.26 1.19
N ALA A 19 3.46 -14.59 1.07
CA ALA A 19 3.93 -15.95 0.81
C ALA A 19 4.15 -16.69 2.13
N CYS A 20 3.25 -17.62 2.48
CA CYS A 20 3.36 -18.36 3.73
C CYS A 20 4.18 -19.64 3.55
N GLU A 21 5.46 -19.58 3.94
CA GLU A 21 6.38 -20.74 3.89
C GLU A 21 5.86 -21.97 4.62
N LYS A 22 5.23 -21.78 5.79
CA LYS A 22 4.72 -22.88 6.63
C LYS A 22 3.66 -23.72 5.94
N THR A 23 2.85 -23.10 5.08
CA THR A 23 1.75 -23.77 4.37
C THR A 23 1.99 -23.88 2.87
N GLN A 24 3.13 -23.38 2.36
CA GLN A 24 3.44 -23.28 0.93
C GLN A 24 2.25 -22.70 0.14
N THR A 25 1.63 -21.65 0.68
CA THR A 25 0.43 -21.01 0.13
C THR A 25 0.62 -19.50 0.04
N TYR A 26 0.26 -18.92 -1.10
CA TYR A 26 0.20 -17.48 -1.32
C TYR A 26 -1.18 -16.95 -0.92
N TYR A 27 -1.20 -15.80 -0.26
CA TYR A 27 -2.41 -15.12 0.22
C TYR A 27 -2.48 -13.74 -0.43
N LEU A 28 -3.46 -13.52 -1.29
CA LEU A 28 -3.67 -12.25 -1.98
C LEU A 28 -4.79 -11.48 -1.28
N TYR A 29 -4.42 -10.38 -0.63
CA TYR A 29 -5.35 -9.47 0.04
C TYR A 29 -5.79 -8.36 -0.92
N ASN A 30 -7.07 -8.03 -0.87
CA ASN A 30 -7.65 -6.96 -1.69
C ASN A 30 -8.93 -6.41 -1.02
N SER A 31 -9.26 -5.18 -1.36
CA SER A 31 -10.48 -4.47 -0.99
C SER A 31 -11.73 -5.25 -1.41
N ALA A 32 -12.73 -5.27 -0.52
CA ALA A 32 -14.01 -5.94 -0.73
C ALA A 32 -15.17 -4.99 -0.44
N ARG A 33 -16.20 -5.05 -1.30
CA ARG A 33 -17.54 -4.57 -0.99
C ARG A 33 -18.41 -5.76 -0.62
N ILE A 34 -19.01 -5.71 0.55
CA ILE A 34 -19.73 -6.81 1.17
C ILE A 34 -21.22 -6.48 1.10
N MET A 35 -21.92 -7.25 0.28
CA MET A 35 -23.37 -7.15 0.05
C MET A 35 -23.99 -8.47 0.49
N ALA A 36 -24.20 -8.67 1.79
CA ALA A 36 -24.92 -9.85 2.29
C ALA A 36 -26.40 -9.50 2.47
N GLU A 37 -27.30 -10.47 2.29
CA GLU A 37 -28.76 -10.27 2.38
C GLU A 37 -29.21 -9.69 3.74
N ASP A 38 -28.42 -9.93 4.79
CA ASP A 38 -28.64 -9.50 6.17
C ASP A 38 -27.64 -8.43 6.67
N LYS A 39 -26.63 -8.07 5.87
CA LYS A 39 -25.64 -7.04 6.23
C LYS A 39 -25.80 -5.79 5.36
N LEU A 40 -25.81 -4.63 6.02
CA LEU A 40 -25.66 -3.34 5.37
C LEU A 40 -24.42 -3.34 4.45
N ASP A 41 -24.58 -2.81 3.23
CA ASP A 41 -23.50 -2.47 2.30
C ASP A 41 -22.32 -1.87 3.06
N ARG A 42 -21.20 -2.61 3.11
CA ARG A 42 -20.00 -2.22 3.85
C ARG A 42 -18.74 -2.65 3.14
N PHE A 43 -17.67 -1.92 3.38
CA PHE A 43 -16.33 -2.25 2.92
C PHE A 43 -15.59 -3.12 3.94
N GLY A 44 -14.61 -3.85 3.45
CA GLY A 44 -13.76 -4.74 4.22
C GLY A 44 -12.66 -5.31 3.33
N ILE A 45 -11.97 -6.33 3.84
CA ILE A 45 -10.88 -7.01 3.10
C ILE A 45 -11.26 -8.46 2.86
N LYS A 46 -10.96 -8.92 1.65
CA LYS A 46 -11.04 -10.32 1.26
C LYS A 46 -9.65 -10.88 1.01
N VAL A 47 -9.51 -12.19 1.18
CA VAL A 47 -8.29 -12.92 0.83
C VAL A 47 -8.59 -14.05 -0.16
N TYR A 48 -7.74 -14.17 -1.17
CA TYR A 48 -7.67 -15.31 -2.07
C TYR A 48 -6.46 -16.16 -1.70
N THR A 49 -6.49 -17.46 -2.00
CA THR A 49 -5.33 -18.34 -1.79
C THR A 49 -4.95 -19.12 -3.04
N SER A 50 -3.65 -19.28 -3.26
CA SER A 50 -3.09 -20.04 -4.38
C SER A 50 -1.82 -20.76 -3.97
N THR A 51 -1.48 -21.84 -4.68
CA THR A 51 -0.19 -22.55 -4.56
C THR A 51 0.71 -22.32 -5.77
N ASP A 52 0.21 -21.66 -6.82
CA ASP A 52 0.90 -21.50 -8.11
C ASP A 52 0.87 -20.06 -8.65
N LEU A 53 0.30 -19.10 -7.91
CA LEU A 53 0.06 -17.69 -8.28
C LEU A 53 -0.89 -17.49 -9.47
N ILE A 54 -1.33 -18.56 -10.13
CA ILE A 54 -2.13 -18.52 -11.35
C ILE A 54 -3.59 -18.83 -11.01
N ASN A 55 -3.83 -19.91 -10.27
CA ASN A 55 -5.15 -20.42 -9.93
C ASN A 55 -5.45 -20.15 -8.46
N TRP A 56 -6.48 -19.36 -8.22
CA TRP A 56 -6.86 -18.87 -6.90
C TRP A 56 -8.19 -19.46 -6.46
N GLU A 57 -8.26 -19.88 -5.19
CA GLU A 57 -9.51 -20.26 -4.55
C GLU A 57 -10.44 -19.03 -4.44
N PRO A 58 -11.76 -19.21 -4.47
CA PRO A 58 -12.71 -18.13 -4.22
C PRO A 58 -12.41 -17.38 -2.91
N PRO A 59 -12.65 -16.06 -2.89
CA PRO A 59 -12.23 -15.24 -1.77
C PRO A 59 -13.09 -15.47 -0.54
N ARG A 60 -12.52 -15.14 0.61
CA ARG A 60 -13.20 -15.10 1.92
C ARG A 60 -12.97 -13.75 2.56
N ILE A 61 -13.99 -13.22 3.22
CA ILE A 61 -13.89 -11.98 3.99
C ILE A 61 -13.09 -12.27 5.26
N VAL A 62 -12.08 -11.44 5.54
CA VAL A 62 -11.19 -11.57 6.71
C VAL A 62 -11.25 -10.36 7.64
N PHE A 63 -11.77 -9.25 7.15
CA PHE A 63 -11.98 -8.02 7.89
C PHE A 63 -13.22 -7.30 7.35
N GLU A 64 -14.02 -6.76 8.26
CA GLU A 64 -15.15 -5.88 7.95
C GLU A 64 -14.96 -4.62 8.77
N ILE A 65 -15.20 -3.44 8.19
CA ILE A 65 -15.17 -2.20 8.95
C ILE A 65 -16.29 -2.27 10.01
N PRO A 66 -15.96 -2.24 11.33
CA PRO A 66 -16.97 -2.31 12.37
C PRO A 66 -17.73 -0.99 12.50
N ASP A 67 -18.93 -1.07 13.07
CA ASP A 67 -19.70 0.13 13.42
C ASP A 67 -19.10 0.82 14.66
N GLY A 68 -19.37 2.12 14.82
CA GLY A 68 -18.99 2.88 16.02
C GLY A 68 -17.52 3.32 16.10
N ILE A 69 -16.73 3.08 15.06
CA ILE A 69 -15.36 3.60 14.94
C ILE A 69 -15.34 4.95 14.20
N TRP A 70 -14.17 5.59 14.12
CA TRP A 70 -14.02 6.85 13.41
C TRP A 70 -14.30 6.76 11.91
N ALA A 71 -14.02 5.61 11.28
CA ALA A 71 -14.23 5.40 9.85
C ALA A 71 -15.69 5.07 9.54
N ASN A 72 -16.17 5.48 8.37
CA ASN A 72 -17.51 5.11 7.91
C ASN A 72 -17.43 3.79 7.13
N PRO A 73 -18.17 2.74 7.54
CA PRO A 73 -18.15 1.43 6.87
C PRO A 73 -18.52 1.45 5.38
N LYS A 74 -19.12 2.54 4.87
CA LYS A 74 -19.59 2.68 3.48
C LYS A 74 -18.66 3.48 2.57
N HIS A 75 -17.53 3.99 3.06
CA HIS A 75 -16.73 4.96 2.30
C HIS A 75 -15.51 4.37 1.59
N GLY A 76 -14.96 3.26 2.09
CA GLY A 76 -13.87 2.54 1.43
C GLY A 76 -12.96 1.84 2.43
N ALA A 77 -12.31 0.78 1.95
CA ALA A 77 -11.14 0.15 2.55
C ALA A 77 -10.16 -0.07 1.39
N TRP A 78 -9.00 0.58 1.40
CA TRP A 78 -8.05 0.61 0.28
C TRP A 78 -6.70 0.02 0.67
N ALA A 79 -5.97 -0.48 -0.34
CA ALA A 79 -4.60 -0.97 -0.25
C ALA A 79 -4.28 -1.83 0.99
N PRO A 80 -4.92 -3.00 1.15
CA PRO A 80 -4.65 -3.85 2.30
C PRO A 80 -3.29 -4.54 2.20
N GLU A 81 -2.47 -4.39 3.23
CA GLU A 81 -1.24 -5.16 3.39
C GLU A 81 -1.29 -6.02 4.65
N VAL A 82 -0.72 -7.22 4.62
CA VAL A 82 -0.65 -8.10 5.80
C VAL A 82 0.79 -8.47 6.11
N HIS A 83 1.25 -8.03 7.28
CA HIS A 83 2.63 -8.22 7.72
C HIS A 83 2.71 -9.23 8.87
N LEU A 84 3.71 -10.12 8.83
CA LEU A 84 4.05 -10.95 9.99
C LEU A 84 5.00 -10.16 10.89
N TYR A 85 4.59 -9.91 12.12
CA TYR A 85 5.40 -9.19 13.10
C TYR A 85 5.22 -9.81 14.49
N GLN A 86 6.32 -10.09 15.19
CA GLN A 86 6.31 -10.73 16.52
C GLN A 86 5.37 -11.95 16.64
N GLY A 87 5.31 -12.78 15.59
CA GLY A 87 4.53 -14.03 15.57
C GLY A 87 3.02 -13.88 15.28
N ARG A 88 2.53 -12.67 14.98
CA ARG A 88 1.13 -12.39 14.65
C ARG A 88 1.03 -11.67 13.31
N TYR A 89 -0.17 -11.66 12.72
CA TYR A 89 -0.43 -11.02 11.43
C TYR A 89 -1.11 -9.68 11.65
N TYR A 90 -0.60 -8.63 11.02
CA TYR A 90 -1.10 -7.27 11.13
C TYR A 90 -1.56 -6.79 9.76
N LEU A 91 -2.86 -6.54 9.64
CA LEU A 91 -3.48 -5.91 8.48
C LEU A 91 -3.34 -4.39 8.62
N PHE A 92 -2.70 -3.78 7.63
CA PHE A 92 -2.70 -2.35 7.39
C PHE A 92 -3.71 -2.07 6.28
N VAL A 93 -4.61 -1.11 6.48
CA VAL A 93 -5.63 -0.77 5.48
C VAL A 93 -6.04 0.69 5.62
N THR A 94 -6.17 1.39 4.51
CA THR A 94 -6.64 2.79 4.50
C THR A 94 -8.17 2.83 4.55
N LEU A 95 -8.71 3.53 5.54
CA LEU A 95 -10.15 3.72 5.72
C LEU A 95 -10.56 5.17 5.50
N HIS A 96 -11.86 5.38 5.29
CA HIS A 96 -12.41 6.69 4.94
C HIS A 96 -13.56 7.09 5.85
N ASN A 97 -13.67 8.39 6.12
CA ASN A 97 -14.88 9.01 6.62
C ASN A 97 -15.14 10.37 5.94
N ARG A 98 -15.80 10.35 4.78
CA ARG A 98 -16.25 11.53 4.04
C ARG A 98 -17.25 12.42 4.81
N ASP A 99 -17.87 11.94 5.89
CA ASP A 99 -18.75 12.75 6.74
C ASP A 99 -17.96 13.58 7.76
N ARG A 100 -16.70 13.21 8.03
CA ARG A 100 -15.83 13.88 9.00
C ARG A 100 -14.87 14.82 8.27
N ILE A 101 -15.39 16.00 7.95
CA ILE A 101 -14.67 17.08 7.26
C ILE A 101 -13.56 17.63 8.16
N MET A 102 -12.39 17.86 7.58
CA MET A 102 -11.26 18.45 8.30
C MET A 102 -11.48 19.96 8.51
N LYS A 103 -11.01 20.49 9.65
CA LYS A 103 -11.25 21.90 10.01
C LYS A 103 -10.39 22.88 9.23
N GLN A 104 -9.15 22.51 8.93
CA GLN A 104 -8.24 23.37 8.17
C GLN A 104 -8.61 23.30 6.69
N PRO A 105 -8.65 24.44 5.97
CA PRO A 105 -8.88 24.43 4.53
C PRO A 105 -7.71 23.68 3.85
N PRO A 106 -8.00 22.85 2.83
CA PRO A 106 -6.95 22.22 2.07
C PRO A 106 -6.11 23.24 1.30
N GLN A 107 -4.89 22.85 0.94
CA GLN A 107 -4.13 23.58 -0.07
C GLN A 107 -4.74 23.36 -1.46
N SER A 108 -5.30 22.17 -1.70
CA SER A 108 -6.07 21.89 -2.91
C SER A 108 -7.51 22.41 -2.83
N ARG A 109 -8.24 22.36 -3.94
CA ARG A 109 -9.67 22.72 -4.02
C ARG A 109 -10.61 21.59 -3.63
N GLU A 110 -10.07 20.39 -3.41
CA GLU A 110 -10.85 19.21 -3.07
C GLU A 110 -11.25 19.22 -1.60
N LEU A 111 -12.36 18.56 -1.27
CA LEU A 111 -12.85 18.53 0.10
C LEU A 111 -12.11 17.49 0.94
N ASN A 112 -11.46 17.99 1.99
CA ASN A 112 -10.69 17.18 2.92
C ASN A 112 -11.54 16.52 3.99
N HIS A 113 -11.29 15.24 4.20
CA HIS A 113 -11.99 14.41 5.16
C HIS A 113 -11.03 13.45 5.82
N TRP A 114 -11.47 12.82 6.90
CA TRP A 114 -10.65 11.83 7.58
C TRP A 114 -10.40 10.62 6.67
N ARG A 115 -9.15 10.42 6.32
CA ARG A 115 -8.64 9.25 5.61
C ARG A 115 -7.28 8.91 6.21
N GLY A 116 -7.06 7.63 6.45
CA GLY A 116 -5.78 7.18 6.96
C GLY A 116 -5.78 5.69 7.23
N THR A 117 -4.59 5.18 7.44
CA THR A 117 -4.37 3.75 7.69
C THR A 117 -4.81 3.39 9.11
N VAL A 118 -5.42 2.21 9.25
CA VAL A 118 -5.63 1.53 10.53
C VAL A 118 -4.84 0.23 10.55
N ILE A 119 -4.51 -0.22 11.76
CA ILE A 119 -3.82 -1.48 12.00
C ILE A 119 -4.78 -2.43 12.75
N ALA A 120 -4.92 -3.65 12.23
CA ALA A 120 -5.72 -4.71 12.83
C ALA A 120 -4.90 -5.99 12.97
N VAL A 121 -5.08 -6.74 14.06
CA VAL A 121 -4.27 -7.94 14.36
C VAL A 121 -5.08 -9.23 14.26
N SER A 122 -4.43 -10.31 13.84
CA SER A 122 -4.96 -11.67 13.89
C SER A 122 -3.88 -12.70 14.17
N ASP A 123 -4.28 -13.84 14.72
CA ASP A 123 -3.41 -15.01 14.88
C ASP A 123 -3.44 -15.92 13.63
N SER A 124 -4.22 -15.53 12.61
CA SER A 124 -4.43 -16.29 11.37
C SER A 124 -4.43 -15.36 10.15
N LEU A 125 -3.85 -15.82 9.04
CA LEU A 125 -3.95 -15.15 7.73
C LEU A 125 -5.40 -15.07 7.20
N PHE A 126 -6.32 -15.88 7.73
CA PHE A 126 -7.76 -15.79 7.43
C PHE A 126 -8.54 -14.87 8.37
N GLY A 127 -7.87 -14.13 9.24
CA GLY A 127 -8.54 -13.34 10.25
C GLY A 127 -9.29 -14.22 11.27
N PRO A 128 -10.31 -13.66 11.95
CA PRO A 128 -10.74 -12.27 11.82
C PRO A 128 -9.64 -11.31 12.30
N PHE A 129 -9.42 -10.23 11.56
CA PHE A 129 -8.55 -9.15 11.99
C PHE A 129 -9.32 -8.20 12.92
N LYS A 130 -8.73 -7.85 14.06
CA LYS A 130 -9.32 -6.96 15.07
C LYS A 130 -8.54 -5.67 15.16
N LEU A 131 -9.20 -4.53 15.02
CA LEU A 131 -8.57 -3.21 15.12
C LEU A 131 -7.84 -3.04 16.45
N LEU A 132 -6.63 -2.49 16.40
CA LEU A 132 -5.88 -2.10 17.59
C LEU A 132 -6.36 -0.75 18.13
N LYS A 133 -6.86 0.12 17.25
CA LYS A 133 -7.29 1.49 17.52
C LYS A 133 -8.56 1.82 16.73
N THR A 134 -9.48 2.58 17.33
CA THR A 134 -10.83 2.82 16.76
C THR A 134 -11.29 4.27 16.74
N ASP A 135 -10.58 5.17 17.42
CA ASP A 135 -10.94 6.57 17.63
C ASP A 135 -10.36 7.53 16.58
N GLU A 136 -9.26 7.15 15.94
CA GLU A 136 -8.64 7.88 14.81
C GLU A 136 -7.69 6.99 13.97
N PRO A 137 -7.30 7.41 12.75
CA PRO A 137 -6.26 6.74 11.96
C PRO A 137 -4.84 6.95 12.52
N TYR A 138 -3.89 6.25 11.92
CA TYR A 138 -2.45 6.54 12.03
C TYR A 138 -2.04 7.49 10.89
N PRO A 139 -1.10 8.43 11.12
CA PRO A 139 -0.58 8.84 12.42
C PRO A 139 -1.60 9.64 13.25
N HIS A 140 -2.49 10.42 12.59
CA HIS A 140 -3.46 11.30 13.23
C HIS A 140 -4.60 11.68 12.27
N GLY A 141 -5.80 11.94 12.77
CA GLY A 141 -6.97 12.30 11.95
C GLY A 141 -6.92 13.66 11.25
N GLU A 142 -5.96 14.54 11.58
CA GLU A 142 -5.74 15.82 10.89
C GLU A 142 -4.76 15.73 9.71
N PHE A 143 -4.21 14.55 9.44
CA PHE A 143 -3.50 14.25 8.19
C PHE A 143 -4.35 13.31 7.35
N MET A 144 -4.71 13.77 6.16
CA MET A 144 -5.36 12.96 5.14
C MET A 144 -4.27 12.09 4.51
N THR A 145 -4.23 10.83 4.92
CA THR A 145 -3.14 9.89 4.60
C THR A 145 -3.67 8.62 3.97
N LEU A 146 -2.78 7.86 3.33
CA LEU A 146 -3.08 6.59 2.71
C LEU A 146 -1.83 5.69 2.64
N ASP A 147 -2.05 4.45 2.23
CA ASP A 147 -1.04 3.44 1.90
C ASP A 147 0.05 3.24 2.96
N GLY A 148 -0.34 3.13 4.23
CA GLY A 148 0.59 2.82 5.30
C GLY A 148 1.12 1.38 5.21
N THR A 149 2.44 1.22 5.11
CA THR A 149 3.16 -0.05 5.14
C THR A 149 3.99 -0.20 6.43
N LEU A 150 4.25 -1.43 6.86
CA LEU A 150 5.12 -1.70 8.01
C LEU A 150 6.59 -1.72 7.57
N PHE A 151 7.43 -1.00 8.32
CA PHE A 151 8.88 -1.15 8.27
C PHE A 151 9.43 -1.39 9.68
N VAL A 152 10.36 -2.33 9.82
CA VAL A 152 11.09 -2.56 11.07
C VAL A 152 12.55 -2.22 10.82
N ASP A 153 13.08 -1.28 11.59
CA ASP A 153 14.45 -0.82 11.42
C ASP A 153 15.49 -1.79 12.01
N GLU A 154 16.78 -1.46 11.88
CA GLU A 154 17.88 -2.28 12.38
C GLU A 154 17.94 -2.44 13.91
N PHE A 155 17.10 -1.72 14.65
CA PHE A 155 16.97 -1.78 16.10
C PHE A 155 15.67 -2.45 16.55
N ASP A 156 15.02 -3.22 15.68
CA ASP A 156 13.73 -3.88 15.90
C ASP A 156 12.59 -2.90 16.23
N GLN A 157 12.74 -1.63 15.87
CA GLN A 157 11.73 -0.63 16.13
C GLN A 157 10.75 -0.56 14.95
N PRO A 158 9.44 -0.75 15.18
CA PRO A 158 8.43 -0.63 14.13
C PRO A 158 8.13 0.82 13.76
N TRP A 159 7.94 1.03 12.47
CA TRP A 159 7.53 2.26 11.82
C TRP A 159 6.39 1.96 10.85
N MET A 160 5.48 2.94 10.69
CA MET A 160 4.59 2.98 9.54
C MET A 160 5.15 3.99 8.55
N VAL A 161 5.40 3.57 7.31
CA VAL A 161 5.71 4.47 6.20
C VAL A 161 4.45 4.64 5.37
N TYR A 162 4.07 5.88 5.05
CA TYR A 162 2.77 6.20 4.47
C TYR A 162 2.85 7.41 3.53
N CYS A 163 1.78 7.66 2.78
CA CYS A 163 1.66 8.85 1.94
C CYS A 163 0.77 9.91 2.59
N HIS A 164 1.25 11.16 2.68
CA HIS A 164 0.41 12.32 2.98
C HIS A 164 -0.21 12.80 1.67
N GLU A 165 -1.53 12.66 1.59
CA GLU A 165 -2.24 12.75 0.33
C GLU A 165 -2.17 14.15 -0.29
N TRP A 166 -1.81 14.19 -1.57
CA TRP A 166 -1.76 15.39 -2.40
C TRP A 166 -3.10 16.17 -2.43
N VAL A 167 -4.22 15.50 -2.19
CA VAL A 167 -5.54 16.13 -2.02
C VAL A 167 -5.52 17.16 -0.87
N GLN A 168 -4.72 16.93 0.18
CA GLN A 168 -4.52 17.92 1.23
C GLN A 168 -3.41 18.93 0.93
N ILE A 169 -2.28 18.47 0.38
CA ILE A 169 -1.02 19.23 0.37
C ILE A 169 -0.42 19.54 -1.01
N LEU A 170 -1.13 19.22 -2.10
CA LEU A 170 -0.76 19.38 -3.51
C LEU A 170 0.44 18.52 -3.96
N ASP A 171 1.58 18.67 -3.29
CA ASP A 171 2.79 17.88 -3.50
C ASP A 171 2.80 16.77 -2.44
N GLY A 172 2.22 15.62 -2.78
CA GLY A 172 2.13 14.47 -1.88
C GLY A 172 3.50 14.08 -1.34
N THR A 173 3.55 13.67 -0.07
CA THR A 173 4.78 13.28 0.60
C THR A 173 4.75 11.81 0.94
N VAL A 174 5.93 11.19 1.01
CA VAL A 174 6.12 9.95 1.75
C VAL A 174 6.76 10.29 3.08
N GLU A 175 6.17 9.76 4.15
CA GLU A 175 6.52 10.06 5.53
C GLU A 175 6.60 8.78 6.35
N ALA A 176 7.24 8.86 7.51
CA ALA A 176 7.35 7.75 8.44
C ALA A 176 6.96 8.17 9.85
N VAL A 177 6.20 7.34 10.55
CA VAL A 177 5.87 7.54 11.96
C VAL A 177 6.28 6.33 12.79
N LYS A 178 6.92 6.57 13.94
CA LYS A 178 7.33 5.51 14.84
C LYS A 178 6.12 4.94 15.58
N LEU A 179 5.98 3.62 15.57
CA LEU A 179 4.88 2.91 16.22
C LEU A 179 5.27 2.44 17.63
N GLN A 180 4.28 2.19 18.47
CA GLN A 180 4.47 1.41 19.69
C GLN A 180 4.96 -0.01 19.33
N PRO A 181 5.70 -0.71 20.21
CA PRO A 181 6.18 -2.06 19.92
C PRO A 181 5.08 -3.08 19.60
N ASP A 182 3.84 -2.86 20.07
CA ASP A 182 2.65 -3.67 19.79
C ASP A 182 1.79 -3.14 18.63
N LEU A 183 2.28 -2.09 17.96
CA LEU A 183 1.65 -1.37 16.86
C LEU A 183 0.31 -0.67 17.22
N ALA A 184 -0.05 -0.54 18.50
CA ALA A 184 -1.36 -0.03 18.92
C ALA A 184 -1.49 1.52 18.90
N GLY A 185 -0.42 2.22 18.55
CA GLY A 185 -0.40 3.68 18.40
C GLY A 185 0.95 4.18 17.90
N THR A 186 1.09 5.49 17.79
CA THR A 186 2.34 6.18 17.45
C THR A 186 3.06 6.65 18.72
N ILE A 187 4.39 6.81 18.67
CA ILE A 187 5.20 7.26 19.82
C ILE A 187 6.09 8.49 19.54
N ALA A 188 6.03 9.02 18.32
CA ALA A 188 6.75 10.21 17.90
C ALA A 188 5.99 10.94 16.80
N GLU A 189 6.33 12.20 16.58
CA GLU A 189 5.89 12.94 15.40
C GLU A 189 6.42 12.28 14.12
N PRO A 190 5.67 12.33 13.01
CA PRO A 190 6.15 11.84 11.74
C PRO A 190 7.40 12.58 11.25
N ILE A 191 8.25 11.86 10.53
CA ILE A 191 9.39 12.40 9.80
C ILE A 191 9.07 12.43 8.31
N HIS A 192 9.46 13.52 7.67
CA HIS A 192 9.39 13.64 6.21
C HIS A 192 10.52 12.85 5.56
N LEU A 193 10.20 12.07 4.52
CA LEU A 193 11.22 11.30 3.77
C LEU A 193 11.54 11.98 2.43
N PHE A 194 10.51 12.24 1.63
CA PHE A 194 10.59 12.99 0.38
C PHE A 194 9.18 13.41 -0.08
N LYS A 195 9.10 14.22 -1.13
CA LYS A 195 7.84 14.59 -1.80
C LYS A 195 7.85 14.19 -3.27
N GLY A 196 6.67 14.06 -3.87
CA GLY A 196 6.53 13.61 -5.26
C GLY A 196 7.32 14.47 -6.25
N SER A 197 7.41 15.78 -6.01
CA SER A 197 8.20 16.68 -6.84
C SER A 197 9.72 16.53 -6.75
N ASP A 198 10.25 15.72 -5.83
CA ASP A 198 11.69 15.41 -5.80
C ASP A 198 12.09 14.49 -6.97
N ALA A 199 11.13 13.83 -7.63
CA ALA A 199 11.36 12.98 -8.78
C ALA A 199 11.65 13.82 -10.05
N PRO A 200 12.88 13.76 -10.61
CA PRO A 200 13.26 14.63 -11.73
C PRO A 200 12.47 14.33 -13.01
N TRP A 201 12.10 13.08 -13.25
CA TRP A 201 11.35 12.65 -14.42
C TRP A 201 9.91 13.20 -14.44
N ILE A 202 9.25 13.36 -13.28
CA ILE A 202 7.93 14.02 -13.21
C ILE A 202 8.05 15.48 -13.66
N ASN A 203 9.09 16.18 -13.21
CA ASN A 203 9.27 17.60 -13.54
C ASN A 203 9.74 17.82 -14.98
N ALA A 204 10.52 16.91 -15.54
CA ALA A 204 11.04 17.00 -16.90
C ALA A 204 9.92 16.99 -17.96
N GLU A 205 8.76 16.40 -17.64
CA GLU A 205 7.62 16.29 -18.55
C GLU A 205 6.61 17.45 -18.41
N ARG A 206 6.81 18.37 -17.46
CA ARG A 206 5.83 19.41 -17.14
C ARG A 206 5.90 20.61 -18.07
N VAL A 207 4.72 21.07 -18.44
CA VAL A 207 4.53 22.32 -19.19
C VAL A 207 4.09 23.41 -18.20
N PRO A 208 4.67 24.63 -18.25
CA PRO A 208 4.25 25.75 -17.40
C PRO A 208 2.75 26.02 -17.47
N GLU A 209 2.09 26.06 -16.30
CA GLU A 209 0.65 26.30 -16.19
C GLU A 209 0.33 27.32 -15.09
N ALA A 210 -0.83 27.98 -15.22
CA ALA A 210 -1.32 28.94 -14.22
C ALA A 210 -1.91 28.24 -12.97
N ARG A 211 -2.20 26.94 -13.06
CA ARG A 211 -2.67 26.13 -11.94
C ARG A 211 -1.48 25.58 -11.17
N GLU A 212 -1.65 25.45 -9.87
CA GLU A 212 -0.70 24.71 -9.03
C GLU A 212 -0.64 23.27 -9.51
N TYR A 213 0.57 22.73 -9.50
CA TYR A 213 0.73 21.35 -9.86
C TYR A 213 0.44 20.40 -8.70
N ILE A 214 -0.11 19.25 -9.06
CA ILE A 214 -0.34 18.13 -8.16
C ILE A 214 0.77 17.09 -8.38
N TYR A 215 1.28 16.50 -7.30
CA TYR A 215 2.19 15.36 -7.35
C TYR A 215 1.63 14.25 -6.48
N VAL A 216 1.27 13.13 -7.10
CA VAL A 216 0.76 11.96 -6.38
C VAL A 216 1.94 11.17 -5.82
N THR A 217 1.77 10.61 -4.62
CA THR A 217 2.65 9.62 -4.00
C THR A 217 1.76 8.52 -3.46
N ASP A 218 1.96 7.28 -3.91
CA ASP A 218 1.16 6.12 -3.54
C ASP A 218 2.05 4.87 -3.31
N GLY A 219 1.49 3.87 -2.61
CA GLY A 219 2.03 2.52 -2.51
C GLY A 219 3.51 2.39 -2.10
N PRO A 220 3.95 2.99 -0.96
CA PRO A 220 5.31 2.83 -0.49
C PRO A 220 5.54 1.38 0.00
N GLN A 221 6.66 0.77 -0.38
CA GLN A 221 7.13 -0.48 0.24
C GLN A 221 8.65 -0.48 0.38
N LEU A 222 9.16 -0.74 1.58
CA LEU A 222 10.60 -0.76 1.82
C LEU A 222 11.19 -2.14 1.55
N TYR A 223 12.38 -2.16 0.97
CA TYR A 223 13.10 -3.37 0.61
C TYR A 223 14.59 -3.21 0.91
N ARG A 224 15.16 -4.15 1.67
CA ARG A 224 16.61 -4.26 1.87
C ARG A 224 17.20 -5.19 0.80
N THR A 225 18.17 -4.69 0.05
CA THR A 225 18.86 -5.48 -0.98
C THR A 225 19.83 -6.49 -0.38
N TYR A 226 20.37 -7.38 -1.20
CA TYR A 226 21.44 -8.32 -0.80
C TYR A 226 22.74 -7.61 -0.39
N ARG A 227 22.90 -6.31 -0.69
CA ARG A 227 24.04 -5.48 -0.24
C ARG A 227 23.69 -4.60 0.96
N ASP A 228 22.53 -4.79 1.57
CA ASP A 228 22.01 -3.98 2.68
C ASP A 228 21.79 -2.50 2.32
N GLU A 229 21.53 -2.22 1.03
CA GLU A 229 21.00 -0.94 0.60
C GLU A 229 19.49 -0.90 0.88
N LEU A 230 18.97 0.27 1.24
CA LEU A 230 17.54 0.45 1.49
C LEU A 230 16.88 1.13 0.29
N LEU A 231 15.97 0.39 -0.35
CA LEU A 231 15.12 0.85 -1.44
C LEU A 231 13.69 1.03 -0.94
N MET A 232 12.94 1.87 -1.65
CA MET A 232 11.52 2.04 -1.47
C MET A 232 10.83 2.01 -2.83
N LEU A 233 9.94 1.04 -3.03
CA LEU A 233 8.96 1.12 -4.11
C LEU A 233 7.96 2.22 -3.79
N TRP A 234 7.54 2.98 -4.79
CA TRP A 234 6.41 3.90 -4.69
C TRP A 234 5.85 4.15 -6.10
N SER A 235 4.69 4.79 -6.19
CA SER A 235 4.01 5.09 -7.45
C SER A 235 3.59 6.54 -7.57
N SER A 236 3.51 6.98 -8.82
CA SER A 236 3.04 8.32 -9.21
C SER A 236 2.57 8.31 -10.66
N TYR A 237 2.35 9.49 -11.24
CA TYR A 237 1.94 9.65 -12.64
C TYR A 237 3.01 10.37 -13.43
N ASN A 238 3.32 9.81 -14.60
CA ASN A 238 3.99 10.55 -15.67
C ASN A 238 2.94 11.01 -16.70
N ARG A 239 3.37 11.60 -17.82
CA ARG A 239 2.45 12.07 -18.88
C ARG A 239 1.64 10.94 -19.55
N ASP A 240 2.14 9.71 -19.50
CA ASP A 240 1.61 8.56 -20.23
C ASP A 240 0.73 7.65 -19.33
N GLY A 241 0.76 7.84 -18.00
CA GLY A 241 -0.13 7.14 -17.06
C GLY A 241 0.49 6.92 -15.68
N TYR A 242 -0.15 6.03 -14.90
CA TYR A 242 0.39 5.57 -13.62
C TYR A 242 1.68 4.76 -13.82
N VAL A 243 2.66 4.94 -12.95
CA VAL A 243 3.96 4.26 -13.03
C VAL A 243 4.39 3.68 -11.69
N GLN A 244 5.10 2.55 -11.76
CA GLN A 244 5.86 2.00 -10.63
C GLN A 244 7.26 2.56 -10.67
N THR A 245 7.73 3.10 -9.55
CA THR A 245 9.07 3.67 -9.43
C THR A 245 9.74 3.26 -8.12
N LEU A 246 10.94 3.79 -7.90
CA LEU A 246 11.84 3.49 -6.79
C LEU A 246 12.47 4.76 -6.23
N ALA A 247 12.76 4.74 -4.94
CA ALA A 247 13.71 5.63 -4.29
C ALA A 247 14.78 4.81 -3.57
N ARG A 248 15.99 5.36 -3.42
CA ARG A 248 17.10 4.75 -2.67
C ARG A 248 17.56 5.67 -1.55
N SER A 249 17.68 5.14 -0.34
CA SER A 249 18.30 5.87 0.77
C SER A 249 19.81 5.89 0.60
N GLU A 250 20.43 7.07 0.58
CA GLU A 250 21.90 7.21 0.46
C GLU A 250 22.65 6.70 1.70
N THR A 251 21.95 6.59 2.83
CA THR A 251 22.55 6.17 4.10
C THR A 251 22.23 4.73 4.47
N GLY A 252 21.37 4.07 3.70
CA GLY A 252 20.80 2.75 4.06
C GLY A 252 19.79 2.81 5.22
N LYS A 253 19.41 4.02 5.67
CA LYS A 253 18.50 4.26 6.80
C LYS A 253 17.19 4.89 6.36
N LEU A 254 16.15 4.72 7.17
CA LEU A 254 14.81 5.24 6.89
C LEU A 254 14.80 6.76 6.71
N GLU A 255 15.58 7.48 7.52
CA GLU A 255 15.66 8.94 7.49
C GLU A 255 16.23 9.50 6.18
N GLY A 256 16.79 8.66 5.31
CA GLY A 256 17.34 9.08 4.03
C GLY A 256 18.70 9.79 4.17
N PRO A 257 19.01 10.79 3.31
CA PRO A 257 18.16 11.33 2.24
C PRO A 257 17.82 10.28 1.17
N TRP A 258 16.69 10.50 0.49
CA TRP A 258 16.16 9.60 -0.53
C TRP A 258 16.40 10.14 -1.94
N VAL A 259 17.13 9.38 -2.76
CA VAL A 259 17.36 9.67 -4.17
C VAL A 259 16.28 8.99 -5.00
N GLN A 260 15.55 9.78 -5.79
CA GLN A 260 14.52 9.28 -6.68
C GLN A 260 15.14 8.63 -7.92
N LEU A 261 14.72 7.40 -8.24
CA LEU A 261 15.17 6.66 -9.41
C LEU A 261 14.15 6.78 -10.55
N GLU A 262 14.56 6.32 -11.73
CA GLU A 262 13.69 6.27 -12.91
C GLU A 262 12.54 5.26 -12.72
N PRO A 263 11.37 5.48 -13.34
CA PRO A 263 10.29 4.53 -13.27
C PRO A 263 10.70 3.15 -13.82
N LEU A 264 10.28 2.13 -13.09
CA LEU A 264 10.59 0.72 -13.30
C LEU A 264 9.57 0.04 -14.22
N VAL A 265 8.28 0.37 -14.05
CA VAL A 265 7.17 -0.16 -14.86
C VAL A 265 6.27 0.99 -15.30
N TYR A 266 5.93 1.00 -16.58
CA TYR A 266 5.09 2.01 -17.25
C TYR A 266 3.72 1.39 -17.62
N GLU A 267 3.02 2.00 -18.57
CA GLU A 267 1.75 1.48 -19.13
C GLU A 267 0.61 1.43 -18.12
N ASP A 268 0.42 2.53 -17.38
CA ASP A 268 -0.66 2.66 -16.39
C ASP A 268 -0.61 1.55 -15.32
N SER A 269 0.59 1.31 -14.80
CA SER A 269 0.93 0.22 -13.88
C SER A 269 1.57 0.77 -12.61
N GLY A 270 1.09 0.36 -11.44
CA GLY A 270 1.70 0.81 -10.19
C GLY A 270 1.08 0.18 -8.95
N HIS A 271 1.38 0.78 -7.80
CA HIS A 271 1.09 0.24 -6.47
C HIS A 271 1.58 -1.21 -6.36
N GLY A 272 2.86 -1.39 -6.68
CA GLY A 272 3.51 -2.68 -6.74
C GLY A 272 4.17 -3.07 -5.43
N MET A 273 4.06 -4.34 -5.08
CA MET A 273 4.59 -4.93 -3.87
C MET A 273 5.51 -6.11 -4.19
N LEU A 274 6.67 -6.17 -3.56
CA LEU A 274 7.60 -7.29 -3.63
C LEU A 274 7.16 -8.43 -2.73
N PHE A 275 7.40 -9.64 -3.20
CA PHE A 275 7.36 -10.86 -2.41
C PHE A 275 8.35 -11.88 -2.99
N GLN A 276 8.66 -12.92 -2.22
CA GLN A 276 9.46 -14.04 -2.72
C GLN A 276 8.59 -15.27 -2.96
N THR A 277 8.88 -15.99 -4.04
CA THR A 277 8.32 -17.33 -4.22
C THR A 277 8.96 -18.31 -3.24
N PHE A 278 8.35 -19.48 -3.04
CA PHE A 278 8.94 -20.57 -2.24
C PHE A 278 10.26 -21.13 -2.81
N LYS A 279 10.68 -20.68 -4.00
CA LYS A 279 11.98 -21.00 -4.61
C LYS A 279 13.02 -19.90 -4.41
N GLY A 280 12.68 -18.82 -3.72
CA GLY A 280 13.55 -17.67 -3.50
C GLY A 280 13.62 -16.69 -4.67
N GLU A 281 12.71 -16.78 -5.64
CA GLU A 281 12.65 -15.82 -6.75
C GLU A 281 11.97 -14.53 -6.25
N LEU A 282 12.60 -13.38 -6.50
CA LEU A 282 12.01 -12.08 -6.20
C LEU A 282 10.96 -11.73 -7.26
N MET A 283 9.76 -11.40 -6.80
CA MET A 283 8.62 -11.08 -7.64
C MET A 283 8.07 -9.70 -7.27
N LEU A 284 7.53 -8.99 -8.25
CA LEU A 284 6.75 -7.78 -8.08
C LEU A 284 5.32 -8.07 -8.55
N ILE A 285 4.33 -7.86 -7.68
CA ILE A 285 2.92 -7.86 -8.07
C ILE A 285 2.40 -6.42 -8.04
N LEU A 286 1.71 -6.00 -9.10
CA LEU A 286 1.12 -4.66 -9.21
C LEU A 286 -0.20 -4.73 -9.98
N HIS A 287 -0.93 -3.62 -10.09
CA HIS A 287 -2.15 -3.57 -10.90
C HIS A 287 -1.98 -2.77 -12.20
N SER A 288 -2.66 -3.19 -13.27
CA SER A 288 -2.81 -2.42 -14.52
C SER A 288 -4.04 -2.91 -15.31
N PRO A 289 -4.73 -2.03 -16.09
CA PRO A 289 -4.65 -0.57 -15.99
C PRO A 289 -5.16 -0.08 -14.63
N PHE A 290 -5.08 1.22 -14.34
CA PHE A 290 -5.57 1.80 -13.08
C PHE A 290 -7.10 1.64 -12.92
N GLU A 291 -7.86 1.73 -14.02
CA GLU A 291 -9.34 1.78 -13.95
C GLU A 291 -10.01 0.44 -13.56
N MET A 292 -10.82 0.45 -12.50
CA MET A 292 -11.73 -0.64 -12.15
C MET A 292 -13.04 -0.62 -12.99
N PRO A 293 -13.60 -1.76 -13.41
CA PRO A 293 -13.20 -3.13 -13.07
C PRO A 293 -12.23 -3.76 -14.07
N ARG A 294 -11.53 -2.98 -14.90
CA ARG A 294 -10.59 -3.49 -15.91
C ARG A 294 -9.25 -3.88 -15.29
N SER A 295 -8.85 -3.21 -14.21
CA SER A 295 -7.61 -3.47 -13.48
C SER A 295 -7.43 -4.94 -13.08
N ARG A 296 -6.23 -5.47 -13.31
CA ARG A 296 -5.81 -6.84 -13.00
C ARG A 296 -4.44 -6.82 -12.32
N ALA A 297 -4.15 -7.85 -11.54
CA ALA A 297 -2.78 -8.07 -11.07
C ALA A 297 -1.88 -8.52 -12.21
N HIS A 298 -0.67 -7.97 -12.27
CA HIS A 298 0.41 -8.48 -13.09
C HIS A 298 1.58 -8.85 -12.19
N ILE A 299 2.28 -9.92 -12.57
CA ILE A 299 3.41 -10.44 -11.81
C ILE A 299 4.65 -10.38 -12.69
N TYR A 300 5.69 -9.73 -12.17
CA TYR A 300 6.98 -9.59 -12.81
C TYR A 300 8.04 -10.32 -12.00
N ARG A 301 8.96 -11.00 -12.69
CA ARG A 301 10.16 -11.52 -12.08
C ARG A 301 11.20 -10.42 -12.01
N MET A 302 11.78 -10.24 -10.83
CA MET A 302 12.66 -9.12 -10.51
C MET A 302 14.09 -9.59 -10.28
N GLU A 303 15.04 -8.70 -10.55
CA GLU A 303 16.44 -8.84 -10.17
C GLU A 303 16.78 -7.79 -9.12
N ASP A 304 17.34 -8.21 -7.99
CA ASP A 304 18.03 -7.32 -7.08
C ASP A 304 19.50 -7.21 -7.52
N THR A 305 19.91 -6.02 -7.94
CA THR A 305 21.29 -5.73 -8.39
C THR A 305 22.22 -5.32 -7.25
N GLY A 306 21.67 -5.13 -6.05
CA GLY A 306 22.34 -4.72 -4.83
C GLY A 306 22.18 -3.23 -4.55
N THR A 307 21.99 -2.39 -5.58
CA THR A 307 21.78 -0.94 -5.44
C THR A 307 20.53 -0.45 -6.18
N ASN A 308 19.81 -1.36 -6.83
CA ASN A 308 18.61 -1.11 -7.62
C ASN A 308 17.83 -2.42 -7.84
N LEU A 309 16.58 -2.31 -8.29
CA LEU A 309 15.78 -3.43 -8.80
C LEU A 309 15.57 -3.31 -10.30
N ASN A 310 15.65 -4.42 -11.02
CA ASN A 310 15.33 -4.49 -12.46
C ASN A 310 14.16 -5.45 -12.69
N VAL A 311 13.31 -5.12 -13.66
CA VAL A 311 12.35 -6.08 -14.24
C VAL A 311 13.12 -7.01 -15.17
N ILE A 312 13.02 -8.32 -14.94
CA ILE A 312 13.58 -9.31 -15.87
C ILE A 312 12.54 -9.64 -16.95
N GLU A 313 11.33 -9.98 -16.53
CA GLU A 313 10.21 -10.29 -17.43
C GLU A 313 8.86 -10.19 -16.71
N ARG A 314 7.79 -10.04 -17.49
CA ARG A 314 6.42 -10.18 -17.02
C ARG A 314 5.97 -11.64 -17.18
N ILE A 315 5.52 -12.24 -16.08
CA ILE A 315 5.08 -13.65 -16.05
C ILE A 315 3.58 -13.77 -16.30
N ILE A 316 2.77 -12.81 -15.83
CA ILE A 316 1.30 -12.80 -15.95
C ILE A 316 0.78 -11.45 -16.46
#